data_AF-A0AAV5H546-F1
#
_entry.id   AF-A0AAV5H546-F1
#
_cell.length_a   1.000
_cell.length_b   1.000
_cell.length_c   1.000
_cell.angle_alpha   90.00
_cell.angle_beta   90.00
_cell.angle_gamma   90.00
#
_symmetry.space_group_name_H-M   'P 1'
#
loop_
_entity.id
_entity.type
_entity.pdbx_description
1 polymer ?
#
loop_
_entity_poly.entity_id
_entity_poly.type
_entity_poly.pdbx_seq_one_letter_code
_entity_poly.pdbx_strand_id
1 'polypeptide(L)'
;MKSMLKDAGILFLITLISGLFLGLVYQVTKEPIAIQEEKARMAARKEVFQDADHFEDGQGFTEESAREVLDGGGFTEAGINEYAAALDKDGKVLGYVITVTTYEGYGGDIKFTIGVREDGTLNGMSILSISETPGLGMKAEEVLKPQFEGKKAESYVYTKDGASAENQIDAITSATITTNAVTNGVNAGLYYFQTELKGGSGNE
;
A
#
# COMPACT_ATOMS: atom_id res chain seq x y z
N MET A 1 53.02 -0.98 12.63
CA MET A 1 52.30 -2.28 12.65
C MET A 1 51.56 -2.52 13.97
N LYS A 2 52.19 -2.43 15.15
CA LYS A 2 51.49 -2.58 16.45
C LYS A 2 50.40 -1.53 16.72
N SER A 3 50.58 -0.27 16.29
CA SER A 3 49.55 0.79 16.42
C SER A 3 48.33 0.50 15.54
N MET A 4 48.55 0.19 14.26
CA MET A 4 47.45 -0.14 13.34
C MET A 4 46.63 -1.37 13.79
N LEU A 5 47.28 -2.39 14.36
CA LEU A 5 46.56 -3.56 14.87
C LEU A 5 45.73 -3.24 16.11
N LYS A 6 46.20 -2.31 16.96
CA LYS A 6 45.47 -1.81 18.13
C LYS A 6 44.26 -0.98 17.70
N ASP A 7 44.45 -0.08 16.74
CA ASP A 7 43.37 0.79 16.25
C ASP A 7 42.29 -0.03 15.53
N ALA A 8 42.69 -1.03 14.74
CA ALA A 8 41.77 -1.99 14.12
C ALA A 8 40.99 -2.82 15.17
N GLY A 9 41.65 -3.26 16.25
CA GLY A 9 41.00 -3.98 17.33
C GLY A 9 40.01 -3.12 18.12
N ILE A 10 40.33 -1.84 18.34
CA ILE A 10 39.42 -0.88 18.99
C ILE A 10 38.19 -0.65 18.11
N LEU A 11 38.38 -0.43 16.80
CA LEU A 11 37.28 -0.25 15.87
C LEU A 11 36.39 -1.50 15.83
N PHE A 12 36.98 -2.69 15.75
CA PHE A 12 36.25 -3.96 15.78
C PHE A 12 35.43 -4.12 17.07
N LEU A 13 35.99 -3.76 18.22
CA LEU A 13 35.28 -3.87 19.49
C LEU A 13 34.09 -2.90 19.55
N ILE A 14 34.28 -1.66 19.08
CA ILE A 14 33.21 -0.66 19.03
C ILE A 14 32.09 -1.11 18.08
N THR A 15 32.43 -1.62 16.88
CA THR A 15 31.42 -2.10 15.93
C THR A 15 30.67 -3.32 16.45
N LEU A 16 31.37 -4.23 17.14
CA LEU A 16 30.76 -5.40 17.78
C LEU A 16 29.75 -4.98 18.85
N ILE A 17 30.15 -4.06 19.74
CA ILE A 17 29.29 -3.56 20.82
C ILE A 17 28.07 -2.82 20.24
N SER A 18 28.27 -1.95 19.25
CA SER A 18 27.18 -1.24 18.58
C SER A 18 26.21 -2.20 17.87
N GLY A 19 26.72 -3.24 17.20
CA GLY A 19 25.90 -4.27 16.56
C GLY A 19 25.08 -5.08 17.58
N LEU A 20 25.67 -5.42 18.72
CA LEU A 20 24.96 -6.09 19.82
C LEU A 20 23.84 -5.22 20.39
N PHE A 21 24.12 -3.94 20.67
CA PHE A 21 23.08 -3.02 21.15
C PHE A 21 21.96 -2.84 20.13
N LEU A 22 22.29 -2.67 18.85
CA LEU A 22 21.29 -2.54 17.80
C LEU A 22 20.43 -3.81 17.67
N GLY A 23 21.04 -4.99 17.75
CA GLY A 23 20.34 -6.27 17.72
C GLY A 23 19.38 -6.47 18.90
N LEU A 24 19.79 -6.09 20.11
CA LEU A 24 18.93 -6.14 21.30
C LEU A 24 17.74 -5.17 21.18
N VAL A 25 18.00 -3.93 20.75
CA VAL A 25 16.93 -2.94 20.52
C VAL A 25 15.94 -3.46 19.49
N TYR A 26 16.42 -4.00 18.36
CA TYR A 26 15.57 -4.58 17.32
C TYR A 26 14.72 -5.73 17.85
N GLN A 27 15.28 -6.63 18.67
CA GLN A 27 14.54 -7.77 19.21
C GLN A 27 13.40 -7.33 20.15
N VAL A 28 13.64 -6.30 20.96
CA VAL A 28 12.61 -5.75 21.86
C VAL A 28 11.53 -4.97 21.10
N THR A 29 11.88 -4.27 20.01
CA THR A 29 10.91 -3.45 19.26
C THR A 29 10.12 -4.24 18.23
N LYS A 30 10.61 -5.40 17.77
CA LYS A 30 9.96 -6.21 16.72
C LYS A 30 8.52 -6.60 17.04
N GLU A 31 8.26 -7.14 18.24
CA GLU A 31 6.91 -7.55 18.65
C GLU A 31 5.92 -6.36 18.71
N PRO A 32 6.23 -5.25 19.39
CA PRO A 32 5.39 -4.05 19.38
C PRO A 32 5.09 -3.53 17.97
N ILE A 33 6.08 -3.52 17.07
CA ILE A 33 5.91 -3.05 15.69
C ILE A 33 4.91 -3.95 14.96
N ALA A 34 5.06 -5.28 15.05
CA ALA A 34 4.15 -6.21 14.40
C ALA A 34 2.69 -6.05 14.88
N ILE A 35 2.48 -5.82 16.17
CA ILE A 35 1.14 -5.57 16.72
C ILE A 35 0.55 -4.26 16.18
N GLN A 36 1.36 -3.20 16.06
CA GLN A 36 0.89 -1.93 15.51
C GLN A 36 0.60 -2.04 14.01
N GLU A 37 1.42 -2.78 13.26
CA GLU A 37 1.21 -3.04 11.84
C GLU A 37 -0.09 -3.82 11.61
N GLU A 38 -0.34 -4.89 12.36
CA GLU A 38 -1.61 -5.64 12.27
C GLU A 38 -2.81 -4.76 12.66
N LYS A 39 -2.68 -3.94 13.69
CA LYS A 39 -3.75 -3.02 14.10
C LYS A 39 -4.02 -1.96 13.03
N ALA A 40 -2.98 -1.38 12.43
CA ALA A 40 -3.11 -0.42 11.35
C ALA A 40 -3.73 -1.07 10.11
N ARG A 41 -3.33 -2.30 9.77
CA ARG A 41 -3.89 -3.10 8.68
C ARG A 41 -5.38 -3.36 8.87
N MET A 42 -5.78 -3.83 10.05
CA MET A 42 -7.19 -4.04 10.38
C MET A 42 -8.00 -2.73 10.38
N ALA A 43 -7.42 -1.65 10.88
CA ALA A 43 -8.06 -0.33 10.87
C ALA A 43 -8.26 0.18 9.44
N ALA A 44 -7.24 0.07 8.58
CA ALA A 44 -7.28 0.44 7.17
C ALA A 44 -8.34 -0.36 6.41
N ARG A 45 -8.42 -1.68 6.62
CA ARG A 45 -9.46 -2.55 6.03
C ARG A 45 -10.86 -2.08 6.38
N LYS A 46 -11.09 -1.82 7.67
CA LYS A 46 -12.39 -1.31 8.15
C LYS A 46 -12.70 0.08 7.63
N GLU A 47 -11.69 0.93 7.48
CA GLU A 47 -11.84 2.28 6.95
C GLU A 47 -12.26 2.29 5.49
N VAL A 48 -11.66 1.43 4.66
CA VAL A 48 -12.00 1.34 3.23
C VAL A 48 -13.24 0.47 2.96
N PHE A 49 -13.75 -0.25 3.95
CA PHE A 49 -14.91 -1.14 3.84
C PHE A 49 -15.72 -1.18 5.16
N GLN A 50 -16.37 -0.07 5.49
CA GLN A 50 -17.08 0.10 6.77
C GLN A 50 -18.32 -0.77 6.93
N ASP A 51 -18.91 -1.19 5.81
CA ASP A 51 -20.09 -2.05 5.74
C ASP A 51 -19.76 -3.55 5.78
N ALA A 52 -18.48 -3.91 5.73
CA ALA A 52 -18.04 -5.29 5.94
C ALA A 52 -18.17 -5.68 7.42
N ASP A 53 -18.70 -6.89 7.67
CA ASP A 53 -18.78 -7.46 9.00
C ASP A 53 -17.47 -8.16 9.37
N HIS A 54 -16.87 -8.87 8.42
CA HIS A 54 -15.57 -9.52 8.56
C HIS A 54 -14.80 -9.52 7.23
N PHE A 55 -13.50 -9.82 7.33
CA PHE A 55 -12.59 -9.93 6.20
C PHE A 55 -11.95 -11.31 6.19
N GLU A 56 -11.89 -11.93 5.01
CA GLU A 56 -11.19 -13.20 4.80
C GLU A 56 -9.97 -12.95 3.91
N ASP A 57 -8.79 -13.27 4.41
CA ASP A 57 -7.56 -13.15 3.64
C ASP A 57 -7.57 -14.09 2.43
N GLY A 58 -7.09 -13.58 1.30
CA GLY A 58 -7.02 -14.31 0.04
C GLY A 58 -6.20 -15.59 0.15
N GLN A 59 -6.82 -16.73 -0.18
CA GLN A 59 -6.10 -18.00 -0.21
C GLN A 59 -5.28 -18.12 -1.50
N GLY A 60 -4.10 -18.74 -1.41
CA GLY A 60 -3.23 -18.96 -2.57
C GLY A 60 -2.55 -17.70 -3.12
N PHE A 61 -2.69 -16.55 -2.44
CA PHE A 61 -1.98 -15.33 -2.81
C PHE A 61 -0.46 -15.51 -2.67
N THR A 62 0.28 -15.13 -3.71
CA THR A 62 1.73 -14.92 -3.64
C THR A 62 2.06 -13.58 -4.29
N GLU A 63 3.05 -12.87 -3.74
CA GLU A 63 3.51 -11.61 -4.36
C GLU A 63 4.08 -11.84 -5.77
N GLU A 64 4.58 -13.05 -6.05
CA GLU A 64 5.09 -13.44 -7.37
C GLU A 64 3.96 -13.54 -8.42
N SER A 65 2.85 -14.23 -8.11
CA SER A 65 1.73 -14.32 -9.04
C SER A 65 1.07 -12.96 -9.25
N ALA A 66 0.95 -12.16 -8.19
CA ALA A 66 0.45 -10.81 -8.31
C ALA A 66 1.37 -9.90 -9.13
N ARG A 67 2.69 -10.10 -9.03
CA ARG A 67 3.67 -9.39 -9.87
C ARG A 67 3.50 -9.73 -11.35
N GLU A 68 3.34 -11.01 -11.70
CA GLU A 68 3.12 -11.41 -13.09
C GLU A 68 1.87 -10.75 -13.70
N VAL A 69 0.78 -10.66 -12.92
CA VAL A 69 -0.45 -9.96 -13.32
C VAL A 69 -0.16 -8.48 -13.55
N LEU A 70 0.47 -7.80 -12.59
CA LEU A 70 0.77 -6.36 -12.71
C LEU A 70 1.70 -6.04 -13.88
N ASP A 71 2.71 -6.87 -14.12
CA ASP A 71 3.64 -6.71 -15.25
C ASP A 71 2.91 -6.85 -16.60
N GLY A 72 1.92 -7.77 -16.69
CA GLY A 72 1.03 -7.88 -17.84
C GLY A 72 0.19 -6.62 -18.11
N GLY A 73 -0.13 -5.86 -17.06
CA GLY A 73 -0.79 -4.56 -17.12
C GLY A 73 0.14 -3.36 -17.28
N GLY A 74 1.46 -3.57 -17.26
CA GLY A 74 2.48 -2.50 -17.33
C GLY A 74 2.74 -1.78 -16.00
N PHE A 75 2.28 -2.31 -14.87
CA PHE A 75 2.46 -1.72 -13.54
C PHE A 75 3.74 -2.22 -12.85
N THR A 76 4.89 -2.01 -13.48
CA THR A 76 6.19 -2.53 -12.98
C THR A 76 6.67 -1.86 -11.69
N GLU A 77 6.19 -0.65 -11.41
CA GLU A 77 6.54 0.13 -10.22
C GLU A 77 5.49 0.05 -9.10
N ALA A 78 4.63 -0.98 -9.16
CA ALA A 78 3.69 -1.31 -8.11
C ALA A 78 3.78 -2.80 -7.74
N GLY A 79 3.35 -3.13 -6.54
CA GLY A 79 3.26 -4.49 -6.03
C GLY A 79 1.99 -4.66 -5.19
N ILE A 80 1.33 -5.79 -5.32
CA ILE A 80 0.28 -6.21 -4.39
C ILE A 80 0.95 -6.98 -3.26
N ASN A 81 0.64 -6.64 -2.01
CA ASN A 81 1.19 -7.33 -0.83
C ASN A 81 0.24 -8.37 -0.25
N GLU A 82 -1.06 -8.13 -0.37
CA GLU A 82 -2.11 -9.02 0.09
C GLU A 82 -3.46 -8.52 -0.45
N TYR A 83 -4.45 -9.39 -0.47
CA TYR A 83 -5.84 -9.02 -0.61
C TYR A 83 -6.70 -9.78 0.42
N ALA A 84 -7.86 -9.23 0.73
CA ALA A 84 -8.88 -9.88 1.54
C ALA A 84 -10.26 -9.65 0.93
N ALA A 85 -11.12 -10.66 0.93
CA ALA A 85 -12.54 -10.49 0.64
C ALA A 85 -13.20 -9.76 1.81
N ALA A 86 -14.06 -8.78 1.49
CA ALA A 86 -14.90 -8.08 2.45
C ALA A 86 -16.29 -8.73 2.42
N LEU A 87 -16.75 -9.29 3.54
CA LEU A 87 -18.00 -10.05 3.61
C LEU A 87 -19.02 -9.37 4.51
N ASP A 88 -20.30 -9.52 4.16
CA ASP A 88 -21.40 -9.16 5.05
C ASP A 88 -21.65 -10.22 6.14
N LYS A 89 -22.67 -9.98 6.96
CA LYS A 89 -23.07 -10.88 8.06
C LYS A 89 -23.53 -12.26 7.60
N ASP A 90 -23.98 -12.37 6.35
CA ASP A 90 -24.48 -13.60 5.76
C ASP A 90 -23.37 -14.35 4.99
N GLY A 91 -22.15 -13.83 4.99
CA GLY A 91 -21.00 -14.41 4.29
C GLY A 91 -21.00 -14.12 2.79
N LYS A 92 -21.75 -13.11 2.34
CA LYS A 92 -21.71 -12.67 0.94
C LYS A 92 -20.54 -11.70 0.76
N VAL A 93 -19.75 -11.93 -0.29
CA VAL A 93 -18.70 -11.00 -0.71
C VAL A 93 -19.33 -9.69 -1.18
N LEU A 94 -18.93 -8.58 -0.57
CA LEU A 94 -19.31 -7.21 -0.96
C LEU A 94 -18.26 -6.57 -1.88
N GLY A 95 -17.03 -7.08 -1.83
CA GLY A 95 -15.88 -6.59 -2.56
C GLY A 95 -14.58 -7.12 -1.97
N TYR A 96 -13.49 -6.45 -2.30
CA TYR A 96 -12.15 -6.83 -1.87
C TYR A 96 -11.39 -5.62 -1.33
N VAL A 97 -10.55 -5.91 -0.36
CA VAL A 97 -9.56 -4.98 0.16
C VAL A 97 -8.19 -5.42 -0.34
N ILE A 98 -7.45 -4.52 -0.97
CA ILE A 98 -6.17 -4.83 -1.62
C ILE A 98 -5.12 -3.89 -1.05
N THR A 99 -4.05 -4.45 -0.54
CA THR A 99 -2.89 -3.68 -0.06
C THR A 99 -1.87 -3.58 -1.18
N VAL A 100 -1.59 -2.35 -1.59
CA VAL A 100 -0.68 -2.00 -2.68
C VAL A 100 0.52 -1.25 -2.13
N THR A 101 1.70 -1.58 -2.63
CA THR A 101 2.91 -0.75 -2.49
C THR A 101 3.26 -0.18 -3.85
N THR A 102 3.46 1.13 -3.94
CA THR A 102 4.09 1.78 -5.09
C THR A 102 5.52 2.14 -4.75
N TYR A 103 6.44 1.88 -5.68
CA TYR A 103 7.87 2.15 -5.59
C TYR A 103 8.24 3.51 -6.22
N GLU A 104 7.25 4.28 -6.69
CA GLU A 104 7.44 5.57 -7.37
C GLU A 104 7.35 6.78 -6.45
N GLY A 105 7.25 6.57 -5.14
CA GLY A 105 7.23 7.68 -4.18
C GLY A 105 8.53 8.48 -4.24
N TYR A 106 8.43 9.80 -4.02
CA TYR A 106 9.59 10.69 -4.05
C TYR A 106 10.52 10.45 -2.85
N GLY A 107 9.95 10.18 -1.68
CA GLY A 107 10.69 9.94 -0.43
C GLY A 107 10.91 8.46 -0.11
N GLY A 108 10.42 7.56 -0.97
CA GLY A 108 10.47 6.11 -0.81
C GLY A 108 9.12 5.46 -1.08
N ASP A 109 9.04 4.16 -0.81
CA ASP A 109 7.84 3.37 -1.06
C ASP A 109 6.61 3.90 -0.31
N ILE A 110 5.47 3.91 -1.00
CA ILE A 110 4.18 4.28 -0.41
C ILE A 110 3.33 3.02 -0.36
N LYS A 111 2.94 2.61 0.85
CA LYS A 111 2.08 1.45 1.09
C LYS A 111 0.71 1.91 1.53
N PHE A 112 -0.33 1.46 0.86
CA PHE A 112 -1.71 1.82 1.15
C PHE A 112 -2.66 0.69 0.81
N THR A 113 -3.84 0.76 1.39
CA THR A 113 -4.91 -0.21 1.20
C THR A 113 -6.05 0.47 0.46
N ILE A 114 -6.62 -0.21 -0.53
CA ILE A 114 -7.81 0.22 -1.25
C ILE A 114 -8.96 -0.76 -1.03
N GLY A 115 -10.19 -0.25 -0.95
CA GLY A 115 -11.40 -1.07 -0.93
C GLY A 115 -12.13 -0.94 -2.25
N VAL A 116 -12.38 -2.06 -2.93
CA VAL A 116 -13.04 -2.10 -4.25
C VAL A 116 -14.28 -2.99 -4.13
N ARG A 117 -15.45 -2.45 -4.48
CA ARG A 117 -16.71 -3.21 -4.51
C ARG A 117 -16.73 -4.16 -5.70
N GLU A 118 -17.55 -5.21 -5.64
CA GLU A 118 -17.72 -6.18 -6.75
C GLU A 118 -18.04 -5.51 -8.09
N ASP A 119 -18.76 -4.39 -8.06
CA ASP A 119 -19.15 -3.66 -9.25
C ASP A 119 -18.01 -2.82 -9.86
N GLY A 120 -16.86 -2.74 -9.18
CA GLY A 120 -15.68 -1.95 -9.56
C GLY A 120 -15.63 -0.55 -8.95
N THR A 121 -16.55 -0.20 -8.05
CA THR A 121 -16.50 1.09 -7.33
C THR A 121 -15.37 1.07 -6.30
N LEU A 122 -14.50 2.08 -6.33
CA LEU A 122 -13.46 2.30 -5.33
C LEU A 122 -14.11 2.90 -4.07
N ASN A 123 -14.38 2.08 -3.07
CA ASN A 123 -15.07 2.46 -1.84
C ASN A 123 -14.22 3.42 -0.99
N GLY A 124 -12.90 3.30 -1.03
CA GLY A 124 -11.98 4.21 -0.36
C GLY A 124 -10.53 3.76 -0.41
N MET A 125 -9.65 4.58 0.18
CA MET A 125 -8.24 4.26 0.37
C MET A 125 -7.76 4.67 1.77
N SER A 126 -6.77 3.97 2.30
CA SER A 126 -6.14 4.26 3.59
C SER A 126 -4.63 4.04 3.49
N ILE A 127 -3.83 5.03 3.89
CA ILE A 127 -2.36 4.96 3.77
C ILE A 127 -1.79 4.24 4.99
N LEU A 128 -1.03 3.16 4.76
CA LEU A 128 -0.37 2.40 5.82
C LEU A 128 1.03 2.96 6.14
N SER A 129 1.76 3.36 5.10
CA SER A 129 3.10 3.94 5.24
C SER A 129 3.38 4.91 4.11
N ILE A 130 3.92 6.07 4.47
CA ILE A 130 4.35 7.12 3.56
C ILE A 130 5.53 7.88 4.18
N SER A 131 6.58 8.12 3.41
CA SER A 131 7.80 8.82 3.86
C SER A 131 8.14 10.00 2.93
N GLU A 132 7.13 10.76 2.54
CA GLU A 132 7.25 11.89 1.62
C GLU A 132 7.68 13.19 2.33
N THR A 133 7.89 14.26 1.56
CA THR A 133 8.23 15.57 2.13
C THR A 133 7.08 16.12 3.00
N PRO A 134 7.33 16.47 4.29
CA PRO A 134 6.31 17.05 5.17
C PRO A 134 5.68 18.32 4.59
N GLY A 135 4.36 18.45 4.68
CA GLY A 135 3.60 19.58 4.14
C GLY A 135 3.37 19.56 2.62
N LEU A 136 4.01 18.65 1.91
CA LEU A 136 3.83 18.38 0.48
C LEU A 136 3.20 16.98 0.29
N GLY A 137 3.99 15.96 -0.06
CA GLY A 137 3.50 14.61 -0.33
C GLY A 137 2.91 13.89 0.89
N MET A 138 3.30 14.26 2.11
CA MET A 138 2.67 13.73 3.34
C MET A 138 1.18 14.11 3.48
N LYS A 139 0.67 15.03 2.65
CA LYS A 139 -0.76 15.35 2.56
C LYS A 139 -1.53 14.41 1.63
N ALA A 140 -0.90 13.37 1.09
CA ALA A 140 -1.54 12.44 0.17
C ALA A 140 -2.83 11.84 0.72
N GLU A 141 -2.86 11.48 2.00
CA GLU A 141 -4.08 10.96 2.61
C GLU A 141 -5.19 12.02 2.66
N GLU A 142 -4.89 13.24 3.08
CA GLU A 142 -5.88 14.32 3.19
C GLU A 142 -6.41 14.77 1.81
N VAL A 143 -5.53 14.84 0.81
CA VAL A 143 -5.84 15.44 -0.49
C VAL A 143 -6.37 14.41 -1.48
N LEU A 144 -5.80 13.20 -1.54
CA LEU A 144 -6.12 12.23 -2.59
C LEU A 144 -7.27 11.30 -2.20
N LYS A 145 -7.32 10.84 -0.94
CA LYS A 145 -8.37 9.93 -0.45
C LYS A 145 -9.81 10.36 -0.79
N PRO A 146 -10.25 11.59 -0.51
CA PRO A 146 -11.63 12.00 -0.81
C PRO A 146 -11.90 12.06 -2.33
N GLN A 147 -10.85 12.12 -3.16
CA GLN A 147 -11.00 12.15 -4.61
C GLN A 147 -11.18 10.77 -5.22
N PHE A 148 -10.84 9.71 -4.49
CA PHE A 148 -11.01 8.32 -4.88
C PHE A 148 -12.26 7.68 -4.29
N GLU A 149 -12.68 8.15 -3.10
CA GLU A 149 -13.81 7.59 -2.34
C GLU A 149 -15.13 7.61 -3.12
N GLY A 150 -15.77 6.44 -3.21
CA GLY A 150 -17.07 6.25 -3.84
C GLY A 150 -17.08 6.41 -5.37
N LYS A 151 -15.91 6.58 -6.01
CA LYS A 151 -15.84 6.76 -7.45
C LYS A 151 -15.70 5.43 -8.18
N LYS A 152 -16.20 5.40 -9.41
CA LYS A 152 -16.10 4.24 -10.30
C LYS A 152 -15.44 4.65 -11.60
N ALA A 153 -14.24 4.12 -11.84
CA ALA A 153 -13.49 4.30 -13.07
C ALA A 153 -12.66 3.05 -13.37
N GLU A 154 -12.43 2.76 -14.65
CA GLU A 154 -11.52 1.67 -15.04
C GLU A 154 -10.06 2.00 -14.70
N SER A 155 -9.70 3.27 -14.83
CA SER A 155 -8.42 3.85 -14.42
C SER A 155 -8.59 5.33 -14.13
N TYR A 156 -7.73 5.85 -13.26
CA TYR A 156 -7.66 7.26 -12.90
C TYR A 156 -6.45 7.93 -13.53
N VAL A 157 -6.58 9.23 -13.81
CA VAL A 157 -5.51 10.08 -14.31
C VAL A 157 -5.44 11.33 -13.45
N TYR A 158 -4.24 11.74 -13.05
CA TYR A 158 -4.11 12.99 -12.32
C TYR A 158 -4.08 14.20 -13.26
N THR A 159 -4.53 15.36 -12.78
CA THR A 159 -4.49 16.64 -13.47
C THR A 159 -3.95 17.75 -12.58
N LYS A 160 -3.39 18.79 -13.18
CA LYS A 160 -2.95 20.01 -12.47
C LYS A 160 -3.93 21.18 -12.64
N ASP A 161 -4.91 21.03 -13.52
CA ASP A 161 -5.78 22.11 -13.99
C ASP A 161 -7.19 22.07 -13.38
N GLY A 162 -7.44 21.15 -12.43
CA GLY A 162 -8.76 20.89 -11.89
C GLY A 162 -9.38 19.62 -12.48
N ALA A 163 -9.83 18.70 -11.62
CA ALA A 163 -10.54 17.50 -12.02
C ALA A 163 -11.91 17.88 -12.59
N SER A 164 -12.15 17.50 -13.84
CA SER A 164 -13.39 17.79 -14.57
C SER A 164 -14.21 16.54 -14.90
N ALA A 165 -13.65 15.36 -14.65
CA ALA A 165 -14.26 14.06 -14.85
C ALA A 165 -14.08 13.18 -13.61
N GLU A 166 -14.93 12.16 -13.46
CA GLU A 166 -14.88 11.27 -12.29
C GLU A 166 -13.58 10.46 -12.21
N ASN A 167 -12.97 10.15 -13.36
CA ASN A 167 -11.68 9.48 -13.44
C ASN A 167 -10.48 10.42 -13.29
N GLN A 168 -10.70 11.72 -13.06
CA GLN A 168 -9.63 12.70 -12.84
C GLN A 168 -9.42 12.98 -11.35
N ILE A 169 -8.15 13.11 -10.98
CA ILE A 169 -7.69 13.39 -9.62
C ILE A 169 -6.81 14.64 -9.64
N ASP A 170 -7.13 15.63 -8.84
CA ASP A 170 -6.32 16.81 -8.65
C ASP A 170 -5.01 16.49 -7.96
N ALA A 171 -3.92 16.93 -8.58
CA ALA A 171 -2.58 16.77 -8.05
C ALA A 171 -2.35 17.61 -6.80
N ILE A 172 -1.63 17.02 -5.86
CA ILE A 172 -1.13 17.75 -4.70
C ILE A 172 -0.17 18.84 -5.20
N THR A 173 -0.43 20.09 -4.80
CA THR A 173 0.41 21.22 -5.18
C THR A 173 1.87 20.96 -4.81
N SER A 174 2.76 21.07 -5.80
CA SER A 174 4.21 20.81 -5.67
C SER A 174 4.59 19.38 -5.25
N ALA A 175 3.68 18.41 -5.31
CA ALA A 175 3.94 16.99 -5.04
C ALA A 175 3.33 16.08 -6.13
N THR A 176 3.66 16.40 -7.40
CA THR A 176 3.18 15.64 -8.56
C THR A 176 3.72 14.21 -8.59
N ILE A 177 4.95 13.97 -8.11
CA ILE A 177 5.54 12.63 -8.06
C ILE A 177 4.72 11.74 -7.11
N THR A 178 4.45 12.21 -5.90
CA THR A 178 3.57 11.52 -4.93
C THR A 178 2.18 11.26 -5.51
N THR A 179 1.60 12.26 -6.17
CA THR A 179 0.28 12.13 -6.81
C THR A 179 0.28 11.03 -7.86
N ASN A 180 1.29 11.03 -8.74
CA ASN A 180 1.44 10.02 -9.78
C ASN A 180 1.61 8.63 -9.18
N ALA A 181 2.49 8.47 -8.18
CA ALA A 181 2.74 7.20 -7.51
C ALA A 181 1.46 6.61 -6.91
N VAL A 182 0.70 7.42 -6.16
CA VAL A 182 -0.58 6.97 -5.58
C VAL A 182 -1.59 6.64 -6.66
N THR A 183 -1.74 7.49 -7.68
CA THR A 183 -2.70 7.25 -8.78
C THR A 183 -2.36 5.96 -9.54
N ASN A 184 -1.08 5.74 -9.84
CA ASN A 184 -0.62 4.54 -10.53
C ASN A 184 -0.80 3.29 -9.66
N GLY A 185 -0.49 3.37 -8.37
CA GLY A 185 -0.74 2.27 -7.43
C GLY A 185 -2.23 1.93 -7.28
N VAL A 186 -3.12 2.93 -7.25
CA VAL A 186 -4.58 2.69 -7.24
C VAL A 186 -5.00 1.98 -8.54
N ASN A 187 -4.49 2.42 -9.69
CA ASN A 187 -4.76 1.77 -10.97
C ASN A 187 -4.23 0.33 -11.02
N ALA A 188 -3.05 0.07 -10.45
CA ALA A 188 -2.49 -1.27 -10.33
C ALA A 188 -3.39 -2.19 -9.49
N GLY A 189 -3.87 -1.70 -8.33
CA GLY A 189 -4.80 -2.44 -7.49
C GLY A 189 -6.15 -2.70 -8.17
N LEU A 190 -6.69 -1.72 -8.92
CA LEU A 190 -7.90 -1.90 -9.72
C LEU A 190 -7.70 -2.90 -10.86
N TYR A 191 -6.55 -2.86 -11.53
CA TYR A 191 -6.21 -3.81 -12.58
C TYR A 191 -6.12 -5.23 -12.03
N TYR A 192 -5.46 -5.41 -10.89
CA TYR A 192 -5.39 -6.71 -10.19
C TYR A 192 -6.80 -7.19 -9.80
N PHE A 193 -7.64 -6.32 -9.26
CA PHE A 193 -9.04 -6.63 -8.97
C PHE A 193 -9.79 -7.10 -10.22
N GLN A 194 -9.69 -6.36 -11.33
CA GLN A 194 -10.42 -6.69 -12.56
C GLN A 194 -9.97 -8.00 -13.19
N THR A 195 -8.67 -8.32 -13.09
CA THR A 195 -8.06 -9.47 -13.76
C THR A 195 -8.21 -10.75 -12.95
N GLU A 196 -7.89 -10.70 -11.65
CA GLU A 196 -7.85 -11.89 -10.78
C GLU A 196 -9.10 -12.04 -9.92
N LEU A 197 -9.57 -10.96 -9.29
CA LEU A 197 -10.58 -11.06 -8.24
C LEU A 197 -12.02 -10.98 -8.76
N LYS A 198 -12.26 -10.19 -9.81
CA LYS A 198 -13.56 -10.05 -10.48
C LYS A 198 -13.81 -11.19 -11.47
N GLY A 199 -12.75 -11.72 -12.07
CA GLY A 199 -12.80 -12.84 -13.02
C GLY A 199 -12.93 -14.22 -12.38
N GLY A 200 -12.57 -14.37 -11.09
CA GLY A 200 -12.60 -15.63 -10.35
C GLY A 200 -14.00 -16.16 -10.00
N SER A 201 -15.06 -15.36 -10.09
CA SER A 201 -16.44 -15.82 -9.80
C SER A 201 -17.09 -16.61 -10.95
N GLY A 202 -16.33 -16.98 -11.99
CA GLY A 202 -16.82 -17.65 -13.21
C GLY A 202 -16.21 -19.01 -13.53
N ASN A 203 -15.30 -19.54 -12.71
CA ASN A 203 -14.73 -20.88 -12.92
C ASN A 203 -14.55 -21.59 -11.57
N GLU A 204 -15.65 -22.08 -11.02
CA GLU A 204 -15.74 -23.33 -10.24
C GLU A 204 -17.20 -23.81 -10.17
#